data_AF-A0A0F9GRU4-F1
#
_entry.id   AF-A0A0F9GRU4-F1
#
_cell.length_a   1.000
_cell.length_b   1.000
_cell.length_c   1.000
_cell.angle_alpha   90.00
_cell.angle_beta   90.00
_cell.angle_gamma   90.00
#
_symmetry.space_group_name_H-M   'P 1'
#
loop_
_entity.id
_entity.type
_entity.pdbx_description
1 polymer ?
#
loop_
_entity_poly.entity_id
_entity_poly.type
_entity_poly.pdbx_seq_one_letter_code
_entity_poly.pdbx_strand_id
1 'polypeptide(L)'
;QAFKKSMSLDARGIDKHLVMLQRFVAFKFIKEKSPYSLTSMLSEELLYGQLWRDLIVYPSVASNIRFCNMAFHPNSVDENLKFEKLIRFKVVGYEDDEPVFQLCEDVGFIDNIRMVWKKRTDEETKIFGNEIK
;
A
#
# COMPACT_ATOMS: atom_id res chain seq x y z
N GLN A 1 29.30 -19.20 17.29
CA GLN A 1 28.73 -20.53 16.95
C GLN A 1 27.51 -20.76 17.82
N ALA A 2 26.46 -21.42 17.29
CA ALA A 2 25.24 -21.91 17.98
C ALA A 2 23.88 -21.22 17.72
N PHE A 3 23.63 -20.65 16.52
CA PHE A 3 22.24 -20.37 16.06
C PHE A 3 21.91 -20.99 14.68
N LYS A 4 22.71 -21.98 14.25
CA LYS A 4 22.60 -22.58 12.91
C LYS A 4 22.29 -24.09 12.94
N LYS A 5 21.83 -24.62 14.07
CA LYS A 5 21.73 -26.07 14.25
C LYS A 5 20.47 -26.51 15.02
N SER A 6 19.29 -26.23 14.45
CA SER A 6 18.10 -27.12 14.55
C SER A 6 16.89 -26.54 13.80
N MET A 7 16.95 -26.39 12.48
CA MET A 7 15.72 -26.53 11.68
C MET A 7 15.79 -27.92 11.06
N SER A 8 15.12 -28.85 11.74
CA SER A 8 14.98 -30.24 11.31
C SER A 8 14.40 -30.29 9.89
N LEU A 9 14.70 -31.38 9.17
CA LEU A 9 14.31 -31.58 7.78
C LEU A 9 12.80 -31.49 7.48
N ASP A 10 11.95 -31.40 8.50
CA ASP A 10 10.49 -31.29 8.44
C ASP A 10 9.98 -29.87 8.11
N ALA A 11 10.77 -28.84 8.44
CA ALA A 11 10.44 -27.44 8.13
C ALA A 11 10.31 -27.19 6.62
N ARG A 12 11.06 -27.94 5.79
CA ARG A 12 11.05 -27.79 4.32
C ARG A 12 9.73 -28.19 3.67
N GLY A 13 8.95 -29.06 4.31
CA GLY A 13 7.63 -29.48 3.82
C GLY A 13 6.55 -28.45 4.16
N ILE A 14 6.55 -28.00 5.42
CA ILE A 14 5.64 -26.95 5.92
C ILE A 14 5.80 -25.66 5.11
N ASP A 15 7.04 -25.27 4.80
CA ASP A 15 7.34 -24.10 3.98
C ASP A 15 6.72 -24.22 2.58
N LYS A 16 6.77 -25.41 1.95
CA LYS A 16 6.16 -25.63 0.63
C LYS A 16 4.65 -25.53 0.68
N HIS A 17 4.01 -26.12 1.69
CA HIS A 17 2.55 -26.05 1.84
C HIS A 17 2.08 -24.61 2.08
N LEU A 18 2.80 -23.86 2.91
CA LEU A 18 2.51 -22.45 3.16
C LEU A 18 2.66 -21.61 1.89
N VAL A 19 3.75 -21.81 1.13
CA VAL A 19 3.96 -21.12 -0.15
C VAL A 19 2.86 -21.47 -1.16
N MET A 20 2.44 -22.73 -1.24
CA MET A 20 1.36 -23.14 -2.13
C MET A 20 0.02 -22.55 -1.73
N LEU A 21 -0.28 -22.49 -0.43
CA LEU A 21 -1.48 -21.85 0.09
C LEU A 21 -1.48 -20.34 -0.22
N GLN A 22 -0.37 -19.66 0.03
CA GLN A 22 -0.22 -18.23 -0.30
C GLN A 22 -0.43 -17.98 -1.80
N ARG A 23 0.16 -18.83 -2.66
CA ARG A 23 -0.04 -18.74 -4.12
C ARG A 23 -1.48 -18.99 -4.52
N PHE A 24 -2.17 -19.94 -3.88
CA PHE A 24 -3.58 -20.20 -4.14
C PHE A 24 -4.44 -18.98 -3.77
N VAL A 25 -4.25 -18.42 -2.57
CA VAL A 25 -4.99 -17.23 -2.12
C VAL A 25 -4.71 -16.06 -3.06
N ALA A 26 -3.44 -15.77 -3.35
CA ALA A 26 -3.03 -14.75 -4.30
C ALA A 26 -3.68 -14.94 -5.69
N PHE A 27 -3.69 -16.17 -6.19
CA PHE A 27 -4.33 -16.50 -7.46
C PHE A 27 -5.85 -16.23 -7.43
N LYS A 28 -6.52 -16.49 -6.31
CA LYS A 28 -7.95 -16.21 -6.15
C LYS A 28 -8.24 -14.71 -6.19
N PHE A 29 -7.48 -13.88 -5.48
CA PHE A 29 -7.59 -12.42 -5.57
C PHE A 29 -7.42 -11.87 -6.99
N ILE A 30 -6.68 -12.58 -7.85
CA ILE A 30 -6.47 -12.14 -9.23
C ILE A 30 -7.56 -12.65 -10.18
N LYS A 31 -7.99 -13.90 -10.02
CA LYS A 31 -8.75 -14.64 -11.04
C LYS A 31 -10.20 -14.94 -10.68
N GLU A 32 -10.58 -14.76 -9.42
CA GLU A 32 -11.98 -14.91 -9.05
C GLU A 32 -12.83 -13.90 -9.83
N LYS A 33 -14.00 -14.35 -10.29
CA LYS A 33 -14.96 -13.51 -11.00
C LYS A 33 -16.07 -13.11 -10.05
N SER A 34 -16.79 -12.04 -10.38
CA SER A 34 -18.02 -11.67 -9.69
C SER A 34 -18.92 -12.90 -9.51
N PRO A 35 -19.46 -13.14 -8.29
CA PRO A 35 -19.60 -12.21 -7.16
C PRO A 35 -18.44 -12.19 -6.13
N TYR A 36 -17.27 -12.76 -6.42
CA TYR A 36 -16.08 -12.70 -5.54
C TYR A 36 -16.27 -13.28 -4.13
N SER A 37 -17.02 -14.37 -4.02
CA SER A 37 -17.43 -14.95 -2.74
C SER A 37 -16.25 -15.28 -1.83
N LEU A 38 -15.20 -15.91 -2.36
CA LEU A 38 -14.08 -16.40 -1.56
C LEU A 38 -13.15 -15.25 -1.14
N THR A 39 -12.74 -14.39 -2.06
CA THR A 39 -11.88 -13.24 -1.74
C THR A 39 -12.59 -12.25 -0.82
N SER A 40 -13.91 -12.05 -0.99
CA SER A 40 -14.70 -11.21 -0.09
C SER A 40 -14.74 -11.78 1.33
N MET A 41 -15.02 -13.08 1.47
CA MET A 41 -15.01 -13.74 2.78
C MET A 41 -13.63 -13.66 3.46
N LEU A 42 -12.55 -13.87 2.71
CA LEU A 42 -11.19 -13.75 3.24
C LEU A 42 -10.86 -12.32 3.68
N SER A 43 -11.21 -11.32 2.86
CA SER A 43 -11.02 -9.91 3.23
C SER A 43 -11.84 -9.53 4.46
N GLU A 44 -13.08 -10.01 4.55
CA GLU A 44 -13.96 -9.79 5.70
C GLU A 44 -13.33 -10.36 6.98
N GLU A 45 -12.90 -11.62 6.96
CA GLU A 45 -12.30 -12.26 8.13
C GLU A 45 -10.98 -11.60 8.55
N LEU A 46 -10.17 -11.15 7.59
CA LEU A 46 -8.89 -10.51 7.88
C LEU A 46 -9.04 -9.09 8.45
N LEU A 47 -10.00 -8.31 7.92
CA LEU A 47 -10.20 -6.92 8.31
C LEU A 47 -11.15 -6.82 9.52
N TYR A 48 -12.28 -7.53 9.51
CA TYR A 48 -13.36 -7.40 10.49
C TYR A 48 -13.54 -8.64 11.39
N GLY A 49 -13.05 -9.82 10.96
CA GLY A 49 -13.03 -11.04 11.76
C GLY A 49 -12.02 -10.96 12.92
N GLN A 50 -11.81 -12.02 13.68
CA GLN A 50 -11.11 -11.95 14.99
C GLN A 50 -9.65 -11.46 14.93
N LEU A 51 -9.04 -11.46 13.75
CA LEU A 51 -7.66 -11.04 13.56
C LEU A 51 -7.46 -9.52 13.57
N TRP A 52 -8.52 -8.73 13.35
CA TRP A 52 -8.53 -7.24 13.39
C TRP A 52 -7.26 -6.62 12.80
N ARG A 53 -7.00 -6.87 11.51
CA ARG A 53 -5.82 -6.30 10.83
C ARG A 53 -6.15 -4.91 10.31
N ASP A 54 -5.27 -3.95 10.58
CA ASP A 54 -5.41 -2.57 10.07
C ASP A 54 -5.37 -2.49 8.54
N LEU A 55 -4.65 -3.41 7.90
CA LEU A 55 -4.58 -3.51 6.45
C LEU A 55 -4.30 -4.93 5.98
N ILE A 56 -4.69 -5.20 4.74
CA ILE A 56 -4.29 -6.40 3.99
C ILE A 56 -3.60 -5.99 2.68
N VAL A 57 -2.58 -6.77 2.30
CA VAL A 57 -1.85 -6.61 1.04
C VAL A 57 -2.16 -7.80 0.15
N TYR A 58 -2.56 -7.54 -1.09
CA TYR A 58 -2.91 -8.58 -2.06
C TYR A 58 -2.38 -8.21 -3.45
N PRO A 59 -2.15 -9.18 -4.34
CA PRO A 59 -1.58 -8.90 -5.66
C PRO A 59 -2.54 -8.07 -6.52
N SER A 60 -1.99 -7.15 -7.31
CA SER A 60 -2.77 -6.38 -8.27
C SER A 60 -2.93 -7.12 -9.60
N VAL A 61 -4.17 -7.21 -10.09
CA VAL A 61 -4.50 -7.79 -11.41
C VAL A 61 -3.86 -6.98 -12.55
N ALA A 62 -3.87 -5.64 -12.42
CA ALA A 62 -3.47 -4.72 -13.48
C ALA A 62 -1.96 -4.74 -13.77
N SER A 63 -1.14 -5.19 -12.82
CA SER A 63 0.32 -5.08 -12.89
C SER A 63 1.06 -6.38 -13.19
N ASN A 64 0.34 -7.47 -13.52
CA ASN A 64 0.93 -8.81 -13.63
C ASN A 64 1.80 -9.16 -12.40
N ILE A 65 1.32 -8.82 -11.19
CA ILE A 65 1.96 -9.12 -9.89
C ILE A 65 3.22 -8.26 -9.59
N ARG A 66 3.57 -7.28 -10.43
CA ARG A 66 4.68 -6.35 -10.10
C ARG A 66 4.34 -5.36 -8.99
N PHE A 67 3.05 -5.04 -8.85
CA PHE A 67 2.52 -4.16 -7.82
C PHE A 67 1.48 -4.88 -6.97
N CYS A 68 1.32 -4.44 -5.72
CA CYS A 68 0.29 -4.92 -4.81
C CYS A 68 -0.80 -3.86 -4.62
N ASN A 69 -2.00 -4.33 -4.31
CA ASN A 69 -3.07 -3.52 -3.79
C ASN A 69 -3.04 -3.60 -2.26
N MET A 70 -3.52 -2.55 -1.61
CA MET A 70 -3.71 -2.50 -0.16
C MET A 70 -5.18 -2.17 0.12
N ALA A 71 -5.77 -2.85 1.09
CA ALA A 71 -7.07 -2.47 1.65
C ALA A 71 -6.88 -2.20 3.14
N PHE A 72 -7.48 -1.11 3.62
CA PHE A 72 -7.38 -0.67 5.01
C PHE A 72 -8.70 -0.90 5.72
N HIS A 73 -8.62 -1.28 6.99
CA HIS A 73 -9.78 -1.32 7.86
C HIS A 73 -10.26 0.12 8.14
N PRO A 74 -11.58 0.42 8.07
CA PRO A 74 -12.10 1.78 8.20
C PRO A 74 -11.68 2.49 9.49
N ASN A 75 -11.73 1.82 10.64
CA ASN A 75 -11.31 2.44 11.90
C ASN A 75 -9.84 2.84 11.87
N SER A 76 -8.98 2.04 11.23
CA SER A 76 -7.56 2.34 11.10
C SER A 76 -7.35 3.55 10.21
N VAL A 77 -8.17 3.73 9.17
CA VAL A 77 -8.17 4.94 8.34
C VAL A 77 -8.59 6.16 9.18
N ASP A 78 -9.72 6.07 9.88
CA ASP A 78 -10.30 7.19 10.64
C ASP A 78 -9.39 7.64 11.79
N GLU A 79 -8.75 6.69 12.47
CA GLU A 79 -7.92 6.97 13.64
C GLU A 79 -6.49 7.38 13.25
N ASN A 80 -5.91 6.75 12.22
CA ASN A 80 -4.48 6.84 11.93
C ASN A 80 -4.14 7.50 10.58
N LEU A 81 -5.04 7.49 9.59
CA LEU A 81 -4.79 8.06 8.26
C LEU A 81 -5.55 9.38 8.09
N LYS A 82 -5.21 10.36 8.93
CA LYS A 82 -5.78 11.69 8.85
C LYS A 82 -5.25 12.41 7.63
N PHE A 83 -6.18 12.90 6.80
CA PHE A 83 -5.82 13.80 5.74
C PHE A 83 -5.31 15.11 6.34
N GLU A 84 -4.04 15.43 6.13
CA GLU A 84 -3.48 16.71 6.56
C GLU A 84 -3.36 17.69 5.39
N LYS A 85 -2.74 17.27 4.29
CA LYS A 85 -2.33 18.15 3.19
C LYS A 85 -2.33 17.43 1.85
N LEU A 86 -2.51 18.21 0.78
CA LEU A 86 -2.41 17.76 -0.61
C LEU A 86 -1.34 18.55 -1.36
N ILE A 87 -0.44 17.84 -2.03
CA ILE A 87 0.63 18.45 -2.83
C ILE A 87 0.37 18.10 -4.28
N ARG A 88 0.42 19.12 -5.14
CA ARG A 88 0.38 18.92 -6.58
C ARG A 88 1.79 18.82 -7.11
N PHE A 89 1.97 18.00 -8.12
CA PHE A 89 3.18 17.91 -8.91
C PHE A 89 2.82 17.80 -10.39
N LYS A 90 3.75 18.19 -11.24
CA LYS A 90 3.64 18.06 -12.69
C LYS A 90 4.89 17.36 -13.23
N VAL A 91 4.71 16.59 -14.29
CA VAL A 91 5.83 16.08 -15.08
C VAL A 91 6.38 17.25 -15.90
N VAL A 92 7.68 17.51 -15.79
CA VAL A 92 8.35 18.60 -16.52
C VAL A 92 9.27 18.11 -17.64
N GLY A 93 9.60 16.82 -17.64
CA GLY A 93 10.45 16.21 -18.65
C GLY A 93 10.70 14.74 -18.37
N TYR A 94 11.65 14.18 -19.10
CA TYR A 94 12.17 12.83 -18.91
C TYR A 94 13.71 12.90 -18.94
N GLU A 95 14.36 12.20 -18.01
CA GLU A 95 15.80 11.97 -17.99
C GLU A 95 16.02 10.46 -17.96
N ASP A 96 16.80 9.92 -18.90
CA ASP A 96 17.06 8.47 -19.03
C ASP A 96 15.80 7.58 -18.98
N ASP A 97 14.74 8.01 -19.69
CA ASP A 97 13.39 7.40 -19.70
C ASP A 97 12.62 7.45 -18.36
N GLU A 98 13.15 8.11 -17.33
CA GLU A 98 12.45 8.36 -16.07
C GLU A 98 11.77 9.74 -16.07
N PRO A 99 10.50 9.85 -15.63
CA PRO A 99 9.80 11.13 -15.59
C PRO A 99 10.38 12.03 -14.49
N VAL A 100 10.72 13.27 -14.86
CA VAL A 100 11.15 14.31 -13.93
C VAL A 100 9.93 15.09 -13.44
N PHE A 101 9.79 15.21 -12.12
CA PHE A 101 8.66 15.87 -11.49
C PHE A 101 9.05 17.22 -10.87
N GLN A 102 8.19 18.22 -11.08
CA GLN A 102 8.25 19.49 -10.35
C GLN A 102 7.05 19.59 -9.42
N LEU A 103 7.31 19.74 -8.12
CA LEU A 103 6.26 19.99 -7.15
C LEU A 103 5.76 21.44 -7.24
N CYS A 104 4.45 21.65 -7.13
CA CYS A 104 3.84 22.98 -7.16
C CYS A 104 4.07 23.74 -5.85
N GLU A 105 4.31 25.05 -5.92
CA GLU A 105 4.56 25.91 -4.75
C GLU A 105 3.40 25.99 -3.75
N ASP A 106 2.19 25.63 -4.17
CA ASP A 106 1.01 25.70 -3.33
C ASP A 106 0.65 24.31 -2.78
N VAL A 107 0.30 24.27 -1.50
CA VAL A 107 -0.20 23.09 -0.78
C VAL A 107 -1.67 23.29 -0.44
N GLY A 108 -2.45 22.24 -0.66
CA GLY A 108 -3.86 22.18 -0.33
C GLY A 108 -4.05 21.74 1.12
N PHE A 109 -4.89 22.45 1.85
CA PHE A 109 -5.31 22.09 3.21
C PHE A 109 -6.84 22.02 3.25
N ILE A 110 -7.38 21.13 4.07
CA ILE A 110 -8.81 21.16 4.36
C ILE A 110 -9.06 22.23 5.41
N ASP A 111 -9.84 23.25 5.03
CA ASP A 111 -10.42 24.22 5.94
C ASP A 111 -11.93 23.95 5.99
N ASN A 112 -12.40 23.42 7.12
CA ASN A 112 -13.73 22.88 7.30
C ASN A 112 -14.06 21.76 6.29
N ILE A 113 -14.75 22.11 5.20
CA ILE A 113 -15.16 21.18 4.12
C ILE A 113 -14.58 21.57 2.76
N ARG A 114 -13.72 22.60 2.70
CA ARG A 114 -13.17 23.12 1.46
C ARG A 114 -11.67 22.92 1.41
N MET A 115 -11.18 22.55 0.23
CA MET A 115 -9.75 22.58 -0.05
C MET A 115 -9.32 24.02 -0.30
N VAL A 116 -8.39 24.53 0.50
CA VAL A 116 -7.78 25.85 0.34
C VAL A 116 -6.32 25.68 -0.03
N TRP A 117 -5.90 26.35 -1.10
CA TRP A 117 -4.52 26.33 -1.57
C TRP A 117 -3.75 27.51 -0.97
N LYS A 118 -2.62 27.24 -0.33
CA LYS A 118 -1.73 28.25 0.27
C LYS A 118 -0.30 28.00 -0.15
N LYS A 119 0.52 29.05 -0.12
CA LYS A 119 1.98 28.91 -0.32
C LYS A 119 2.57 28.00 0.78
N ARG A 120 3.58 27.23 0.39
CA ARG A 120 4.34 26.40 1.33
C ARG A 120 4.94 27.22 2.45
N THR A 121 4.98 26.63 3.64
CA THR A 121 5.84 27.12 4.72
C THR A 121 7.30 26.75 4.46
N ASP A 122 8.23 27.37 5.19
CA ASP A 122 9.66 27.04 5.11
C ASP A 122 9.93 25.59 5.50
N GLU A 123 9.16 25.05 6.46
CA GLU A 123 9.27 23.65 6.88
C GLU A 123 8.80 22.69 5.78
N GLU A 124 7.68 22.98 5.13
CA GLU A 124 7.19 22.19 4.00
C GLU A 124 8.16 22.24 2.83
N THR A 125 8.77 23.39 2.59
CA THR A 125 9.80 23.54 1.56
C THR A 125 11.03 22.71 1.86
N LYS A 126 11.42 22.54 3.13
CA LYS A 126 12.51 21.64 3.53
C LYS A 126 12.14 20.16 3.37
N ILE A 127 10.93 19.78 3.76
CA ILE A 127 10.47 18.38 3.65
C ILE A 127 10.37 17.98 2.17
N PHE A 128 9.74 18.83 1.35
CA PHE A 128 9.46 18.52 -0.05
C PHE A 128 10.54 18.96 -1.04
N GLY A 129 11.48 19.81 -0.63
CA GLY A 129 12.55 20.33 -1.50
C GLY A 129 13.75 19.40 -1.65
N ASN A 130 13.90 18.40 -0.77
CA ASN A 130 15.03 17.47 -0.80
C ASN A 130 14.88 16.31 -1.79
N GLU A 131 13.72 16.16 -2.44
CA GLU A 131 13.38 14.98 -3.24
C GLU A 131 13.31 15.22 -4.76
N ILE A 132 13.70 16.40 -5.24
CA ILE A 132 13.83 16.65 -6.69
C ILE A 132 15.30 16.55 -7.07
N LYS A 133 15.70 15.38 -7.56
CA LYS A 133 16.83 15.21 -8.47
C LYS A 133 16.29 14.69 -9.78
#